data_AF-A0A1M2V0X6-F1
#
_entry.id   AF-A0A1M2V0X6-F1
#
_cell.length_a   1.000
_cell.length_b   1.000
_cell.length_c   1.000
_cell.angle_alpha   90.00
_cell.angle_beta   90.00
_cell.angle_gamma   90.00
#
_symmetry.space_group_name_H-M   'P 1'
#
loop_
_entity.id
_entity.type
_entity.pdbx_description
1 polymer ?
#
loop_
_entity_poly.entity_id
_entity_poly.type
_entity_poly.pdbx_seq_one_letter_code
_entity_poly.pdbx_strand_id
1 'polypeptide(L)'
;MVQSSSVQPYNRRIIASDYSAGTAFPVSENFNDVEYSDSYVVFLRSDGSYEIVDIATNSLLEQTNPTVTAGDIYTYGNRNYEALEDNSDRPDLGAQLEVPTWLDLGYINPLRMFDTKLDSRTTAPSPLTITVTPGMITNGLALFNVSAATVQVTMDDPTDGQVYDSGAIQMLDNSAVNNWWDFFFAPYLEKADLALIDLPPYPDATLTITLSSDGGDVALGEMVLGRVQNIGEAQYGTSVGIIDASTKERDIFGNFEIIERKFSKRAEFDVSVPTSSASGMQRILAQYRATPVVWVGNMGLEATIVYGFYRDFQINFSHYSLSDATITVEGL
;
A
#
# COMPACT_ATOMS: atom_id res chain seq x y z
N MET A 1 -12.84 -17.32 -30.19
CA MET A 1 -12.87 -16.92 -31.62
C MET A 1 -13.45 -15.51 -31.67
N VAL A 2 -12.79 -14.57 -32.37
CA VAL A 2 -13.20 -13.22 -32.87
C VAL A 2 -14.26 -12.39 -32.07
N GLN A 3 -13.95 -11.10 -31.88
CA GLN A 3 -14.77 -10.07 -31.22
C GLN A 3 -15.98 -9.59 -32.06
N SER A 4 -17.01 -9.01 -31.41
CA SER A 4 -17.89 -7.91 -31.90
C SER A 4 -19.07 -7.74 -30.92
N SER A 5 -19.07 -6.83 -29.93
CA SER A 5 -19.30 -5.37 -30.00
C SER A 5 -20.72 -4.92 -30.39
N SER A 6 -21.42 -4.25 -29.45
CA SER A 6 -22.77 -3.64 -29.60
C SER A 6 -23.92 -4.67 -29.79
N VAL A 7 -25.21 -4.44 -29.52
CA VAL A 7 -26.06 -3.22 -29.60
C VAL A 7 -27.18 -3.26 -28.52
N GLN A 8 -27.43 -2.13 -27.82
CA GLN A 8 -28.65 -1.85 -27.02
C GLN A 8 -29.84 -1.47 -27.94
N PRO A 9 -31.13 -1.48 -27.53
CA PRO A 9 -31.77 -2.11 -26.36
C PRO A 9 -33.06 -2.91 -26.72
N TYR A 10 -33.51 -3.87 -25.89
CA TYR A 10 -34.92 -4.34 -25.89
C TYR A 10 -35.32 -5.10 -24.61
N ASN A 11 -35.30 -4.43 -23.44
CA ASN A 11 -35.91 -4.99 -22.23
C ASN A 11 -37.40 -4.65 -22.15
N ARG A 12 -38.26 -5.66 -22.28
CA ARG A 12 -39.67 -5.55 -21.85
C ARG A 12 -40.27 -6.90 -21.48
N ARG A 13 -40.16 -7.29 -20.21
CA ARG A 13 -41.08 -8.28 -19.62
C ARG A 13 -41.35 -8.01 -18.15
N ILE A 14 -42.58 -7.57 -17.87
CA ILE A 14 -43.15 -7.50 -16.52
C ILE A 14 -43.84 -8.83 -16.25
N ILE A 15 -43.67 -9.41 -15.05
CA ILE A 15 -44.45 -10.57 -14.59
C ILE A 15 -44.81 -10.40 -13.11
N ALA A 16 -45.96 -9.81 -12.84
CA ALA A 16 -46.72 -10.05 -11.61
C ALA A 16 -47.93 -10.95 -11.92
N SER A 17 -48.47 -11.62 -10.88
CA SER A 17 -49.65 -12.50 -10.96
C SER A 17 -50.96 -11.79 -10.57
N ASP A 18 -50.89 -10.64 -9.90
CA ASP A 18 -51.99 -9.68 -9.72
C ASP A 18 -51.40 -8.26 -9.90
N TYR A 19 -52.20 -7.35 -10.48
CA TYR A 19 -51.83 -5.96 -10.77
C TYR A 19 -52.89 -4.95 -10.29
N SER A 20 -53.94 -5.41 -9.61
CA SER A 20 -55.18 -4.65 -9.37
C SER A 20 -55.06 -3.42 -8.47
N ALA A 21 -53.93 -3.25 -7.76
CA ALA A 21 -53.64 -2.10 -6.91
C ALA A 21 -52.54 -1.15 -7.44
N GLY A 22 -52.03 -1.38 -8.66
CA GLY A 22 -50.90 -0.61 -9.21
C GLY A 22 -51.25 0.83 -9.61
N THR A 23 -51.09 1.79 -8.70
CA THR A 23 -51.05 3.23 -9.05
C THR A 23 -49.77 3.56 -9.80
N ALA A 24 -49.87 4.37 -10.86
CA ALA A 24 -48.74 4.67 -11.73
C ALA A 24 -47.69 5.60 -11.06
N PHE A 25 -46.41 5.30 -11.27
CA PHE A 25 -45.31 6.21 -10.92
C PHE A 25 -45.36 7.48 -11.79
N PRO A 26 -45.26 8.70 -11.20
CA PRO A 26 -45.12 9.95 -11.94
C PRO A 26 -43.72 10.13 -12.53
N VAL A 27 -43.56 11.12 -13.41
CA VAL A 27 -42.45 11.23 -14.38
C VAL A 27 -41.86 12.64 -14.40
N SER A 28 -40.54 12.85 -14.26
CA SER A 28 -39.50 11.93 -13.74
C SER A 28 -38.45 12.69 -12.88
N GLU A 29 -37.17 12.95 -13.20
CA GLU A 29 -36.37 12.79 -14.42
C GLU A 29 -35.24 11.75 -14.29
N ASN A 30 -34.79 11.24 -15.44
CA ASN A 30 -33.50 10.60 -15.74
C ASN A 30 -32.87 9.69 -14.65
N PHE A 31 -33.40 8.47 -14.55
CA PHE A 31 -32.58 7.32 -14.14
C PHE A 31 -31.92 6.72 -15.39
N ASN A 32 -30.60 6.56 -15.38
CA ASN A 32 -29.81 6.14 -16.54
C ASN A 32 -29.78 4.62 -16.72
N ASP A 33 -29.65 3.88 -15.61
CA ASP A 33 -29.69 2.41 -15.55
C ASP A 33 -30.46 1.96 -14.30
N VAL A 34 -31.03 0.75 -14.36
CA VAL A 34 -31.78 0.13 -13.26
C VAL A 34 -31.38 -1.34 -13.13
N GLU A 35 -30.84 -1.71 -11.97
CA GLU A 35 -30.48 -3.10 -11.63
C GLU A 35 -31.49 -3.72 -10.67
N TYR A 36 -31.63 -5.05 -10.76
CA TYR A 36 -32.64 -5.83 -10.03
C TYR A 36 -31.98 -7.01 -9.31
N SER A 37 -32.45 -7.27 -8.08
CA SER A 37 -32.12 -8.44 -7.27
C SER A 37 -33.41 -9.04 -6.68
N ASP A 38 -33.31 -10.19 -6.01
CA ASP A 38 -34.45 -10.85 -5.36
C ASP A 38 -35.05 -10.08 -4.16
N SER A 39 -34.44 -8.95 -3.75
CA SER A 39 -34.90 -8.14 -2.60
C SER A 39 -34.90 -6.63 -2.85
N TYR A 40 -34.07 -6.12 -3.77
CA TYR A 40 -33.88 -4.70 -4.00
C TYR A 40 -33.87 -4.33 -5.49
N VAL A 41 -34.37 -3.13 -5.80
CA VAL A 41 -34.16 -2.44 -7.09
C VAL A 41 -33.21 -1.26 -6.85
N VAL A 42 -32.21 -1.11 -7.71
CA VAL A 42 -31.24 -0.01 -7.66
C VAL A 42 -31.43 0.88 -8.89
N PHE A 43 -31.53 2.19 -8.69
CA PHE A 43 -31.71 3.19 -9.74
C PHE A 43 -30.53 4.16 -9.77
N LEU A 44 -29.80 4.23 -10.88
CA LEU A 44 -28.74 5.22 -11.09
C LEU A 44 -29.34 6.55 -11.58
N ARG A 45 -29.22 7.63 -10.80
CA ARG A 45 -29.67 8.99 -11.16
C ARG A 45 -28.76 9.67 -12.18
N SER A 46 -29.28 10.70 -12.84
CA SER A 46 -28.52 11.57 -13.74
C SER A 46 -27.44 12.44 -13.10
N ASP A 47 -27.44 12.58 -11.76
CA ASP A 47 -26.35 13.21 -11.01
C ASP A 47 -25.24 12.22 -10.62
N GLY A 48 -25.40 10.92 -10.90
CA GLY A 48 -24.47 9.85 -10.55
C GLY A 48 -24.73 9.21 -9.18
N SER A 49 -25.74 9.64 -8.43
CA SER A 49 -26.16 8.97 -7.19
C SER A 49 -27.01 7.72 -7.45
N TYR A 50 -27.16 6.87 -6.43
CA TYR A 50 -28.00 5.67 -6.49
C TYR A 50 -29.15 5.78 -5.48
N GLU A 51 -30.36 5.46 -5.91
CA GLU A 51 -31.48 5.14 -5.01
C GLU A 51 -31.66 3.63 -4.93
N ILE A 52 -31.97 3.11 -3.74
CA ILE A 52 -32.28 1.68 -3.53
C ILE A 52 -33.70 1.59 -2.97
N VAL A 53 -34.53 0.71 -3.54
CA VAL A 53 -35.89 0.43 -3.09
C VAL A 53 -36.01 -1.03 -2.69
N ASP A 54 -36.51 -1.30 -1.49
CA ASP A 54 -36.83 -2.64 -1.02
C ASP A 54 -38.14 -3.14 -1.68
N ILE A 55 -38.09 -4.33 -2.26
CA ILE A 55 -39.17 -4.91 -3.07
C ILE A 55 -40.35 -5.39 -2.19
N ALA A 56 -40.08 -5.81 -0.95
CA ALA A 56 -41.10 -6.35 -0.04
C ALA A 56 -41.94 -5.25 0.63
N THR A 57 -41.34 -4.08 0.85
CA THR A 57 -41.95 -2.91 1.51
C THR A 57 -42.35 -1.82 0.52
N ASN A 58 -41.76 -1.79 -0.68
CA ASN A 58 -41.88 -0.70 -1.66
C ASN A 58 -41.55 0.67 -1.05
N SER A 59 -40.54 0.71 -0.17
CA SER A 59 -39.98 1.95 0.39
C SER A 59 -38.55 2.17 -0.11
N LEU A 60 -38.18 3.45 -0.25
CA LEU A 60 -36.77 3.83 -0.37
C LEU A 60 -36.01 3.35 0.87
N LEU A 61 -34.92 2.63 0.65
CA LEU A 61 -33.90 2.44 1.65
C LEU A 61 -33.06 3.71 1.68
N GLU A 62 -33.49 4.68 2.49
CA GLU A 62 -32.63 5.79 2.88
C GLU A 62 -31.34 5.19 3.46
N GLN A 63 -30.18 5.61 2.94
CA GLN A 63 -28.89 5.24 3.54
C GLN A 63 -28.77 5.99 4.86
N THR A 64 -29.27 5.39 5.93
CA THR A 64 -29.14 5.92 7.28
C THR A 64 -27.66 5.91 7.67
N ASN A 65 -27.01 7.05 7.51
CA ASN A 65 -25.71 7.32 8.12
C ASN A 65 -25.78 6.99 9.62
N PRO A 66 -24.70 6.48 10.22
CA PRO A 66 -24.71 6.12 11.62
C PRO A 66 -24.97 7.36 12.49
N THR A 67 -25.98 7.32 13.34
CA THR A 67 -26.06 8.28 14.46
C THR A 67 -24.97 7.89 15.45
N VAL A 68 -23.99 8.76 15.64
CA VAL A 68 -22.81 8.54 16.48
C VAL A 68 -22.69 9.60 17.56
N THR A 69 -21.97 9.26 18.62
CA THR A 69 -21.53 10.17 19.67
C THR A 69 -20.04 10.50 19.52
N ALA A 70 -19.61 11.64 20.04
CA ALA A 70 -18.21 12.07 19.96
C ALA A 70 -17.25 11.01 20.55
N GLY A 71 -16.27 10.58 19.76
CA GLY A 71 -15.32 9.50 20.07
C GLY A 71 -15.71 8.11 19.57
N ASP A 72 -16.90 7.91 18.98
CA ASP A 72 -17.26 6.64 18.35
C ASP A 72 -16.41 6.40 17.08
N ILE A 73 -15.84 5.19 16.96
CA ILE A 73 -15.10 4.75 15.77
C ILE A 73 -16.02 3.95 14.86
N TYR A 74 -16.12 4.37 13.59
CA TYR A 74 -16.94 3.76 12.56
C TYR A 74 -16.12 3.44 11.31
N THR A 75 -16.38 2.28 10.69
CA THR A 75 -15.73 1.86 9.44
C THR A 75 -16.62 2.21 8.25
N TYR A 76 -16.14 3.06 7.34
CA TYR A 76 -16.82 3.36 6.08
C TYR A 76 -15.94 2.97 4.89
N GLY A 77 -16.44 2.01 4.08
CA GLY A 77 -15.63 1.36 3.05
C GLY A 77 -14.39 0.69 3.65
N ASN A 78 -13.22 1.04 3.14
CA ASN A 78 -11.93 0.45 3.54
C ASN A 78 -11.22 1.25 4.66
N ARG A 79 -11.88 2.22 5.30
CA ARG A 79 -11.25 3.21 6.18
C ARG A 79 -12.03 3.39 7.48
N ASN A 80 -11.32 3.70 8.56
CA ASN A 80 -11.89 3.98 9.87
C ASN A 80 -11.96 5.50 10.10
N TYR A 81 -13.01 5.94 10.78
CA TYR A 81 -13.24 7.33 11.12
C TYR A 81 -13.66 7.44 12.58
N GLU A 82 -13.21 8.47 13.29
CA GLU A 82 -13.63 8.82 14.65
C GLU A 82 -14.57 10.03 14.60
N ALA A 83 -15.73 9.96 15.25
CA ALA A 83 -16.67 11.05 15.30
C ALA A 83 -16.14 12.20 16.18
N LEU A 84 -16.01 13.41 15.63
CA LEU A 84 -15.49 14.58 16.37
C LEU A 84 -16.57 15.27 17.22
N GLU A 85 -17.84 15.13 16.82
CA GLU A 85 -19.02 15.57 17.56
C GLU A 85 -20.20 14.60 17.33
N ASP A 86 -21.23 14.69 18.16
CA ASP A 86 -22.47 13.91 18.01
C ASP A 86 -23.16 14.25 16.68
N ASN A 87 -23.12 13.35 15.69
CA ASN A 87 -23.56 13.63 14.33
C ASN A 87 -24.20 12.42 13.61
N SER A 88 -24.66 12.66 12.37
CA SER A 88 -25.13 11.61 11.44
C SER A 88 -24.72 11.92 9.99
N ASP A 89 -23.53 12.47 9.81
CA ASP A 89 -22.95 12.72 8.49
C ASP A 89 -22.38 11.44 7.88
N ARG A 90 -22.14 11.47 6.56
CA ARG A 90 -21.43 10.38 5.89
C ARG A 90 -19.93 10.54 6.16
N PRO A 91 -19.22 9.57 6.77
CA PRO A 91 -17.89 9.81 7.35
C PRO A 91 -16.84 10.33 6.37
N ASP A 92 -16.87 9.85 5.12
CA ASP A 92 -15.95 10.26 4.07
C ASP A 92 -16.17 11.69 3.57
N LEU A 93 -17.40 12.22 3.70
CA LEU A 93 -17.74 13.61 3.37
C LEU A 93 -17.58 14.53 4.58
N GLY A 94 -18.00 14.08 5.77
CA GLY A 94 -17.85 14.82 7.03
C GLY A 94 -16.39 15.10 7.41
N ALA A 95 -15.47 14.20 7.03
CA ALA A 95 -14.03 14.41 7.18
C ALA A 95 -13.42 15.43 6.19
N GLN A 96 -14.17 15.91 5.20
CA GLN A 96 -13.73 16.86 4.16
C GLN A 96 -14.35 18.26 4.30
N LEU A 97 -15.16 18.50 5.34
CA LEU A 97 -15.76 19.80 5.62
C LEU A 97 -14.72 20.83 6.13
N GLU A 98 -15.01 22.12 5.98
CA GLU A 98 -14.17 23.22 6.52
C GLU A 98 -14.06 23.15 8.05
N VAL A 99 -15.11 22.63 8.71
CA VAL A 99 -15.09 22.15 10.10
C VAL A 99 -15.46 20.66 10.05
N PRO A 100 -14.49 19.73 10.15
CA PRO A 100 -14.78 18.30 10.05
C PRO A 100 -15.64 17.78 11.20
N THR A 101 -16.65 16.97 10.87
CA THR A 101 -17.46 16.21 11.85
C THR A 101 -16.87 14.81 12.12
N TRP A 102 -15.90 14.40 11.31
CA TRP A 102 -15.18 13.12 11.42
C TRP A 102 -13.67 13.30 11.25
N LEU A 103 -12.89 12.50 11.98
CA LEU A 103 -11.44 12.35 11.82
C LEU A 103 -11.13 11.05 11.08
N ASP A 104 -10.42 11.16 9.95
CA ASP A 104 -9.92 10.01 9.17
C ASP A 104 -8.75 9.31 9.89
N LEU A 105 -8.98 8.09 10.37
CA LEU A 105 -7.97 7.25 11.05
C LEU A 105 -7.19 6.37 10.06
N GLY A 106 -7.37 6.55 8.75
CA GLY A 106 -6.72 5.76 7.71
C GLY A 106 -7.39 4.39 7.48
N TYR A 107 -6.64 3.48 6.86
CA TYR A 107 -7.19 2.20 6.42
C TYR A 107 -7.45 1.22 7.57
N ILE A 108 -8.45 0.34 7.35
CA ILE A 108 -8.69 -0.82 8.22
C ILE A 108 -7.44 -1.68 8.33
N ASN A 109 -7.27 -2.34 9.48
CA ASN A 109 -6.02 -3.03 9.82
C ASN A 109 -5.44 -3.95 8.70
N PRO A 110 -6.21 -4.81 8.01
CA PRO A 110 -5.65 -5.68 6.95
C PRO A 110 -5.12 -4.95 5.72
N LEU A 111 -5.46 -3.67 5.52
CA LEU A 111 -5.11 -2.88 4.33
C LEU A 111 -4.05 -1.80 4.62
N ARG A 112 -3.52 -1.74 5.84
CA ARG A 112 -2.48 -0.75 6.21
C ARG A 112 -1.16 -1.00 5.49
N MET A 113 -0.81 -2.27 5.29
CA MET A 113 0.32 -2.73 4.45
C MET A 113 0.23 -2.39 2.95
N PHE A 114 -0.76 -1.61 2.53
CA PHE A 114 -0.95 -1.11 1.15
C PHE A 114 -1.32 0.39 1.12
N ASP A 115 -1.11 1.12 2.22
CA ASP A 115 -1.56 2.51 2.40
C ASP A 115 -0.47 3.55 2.07
N THR A 116 0.67 3.07 1.56
CA THR A 116 1.87 3.80 1.09
C THR A 116 2.55 4.64 2.17
N LYS A 117 2.41 4.25 3.45
CA LYS A 117 3.05 4.90 4.60
C LYS A 117 3.73 3.85 5.48
N LEU A 118 4.99 4.08 5.83
CA LEU A 118 5.77 3.14 6.62
C LEU A 118 5.29 3.01 8.09
N ASP A 119 4.63 4.04 8.64
CA ASP A 119 4.13 4.04 10.02
C ASP A 119 2.82 3.24 10.21
N SER A 120 2.01 3.11 9.16
CA SER A 120 0.75 2.36 9.19
C SER A 120 1.06 0.88 9.25
N ARG A 121 0.87 0.19 10.38
CA ARG A 121 1.10 -1.27 10.43
C ARG A 121 -0.19 -2.08 10.37
N THR A 122 -0.22 -3.09 9.50
CA THR A 122 -1.10 -4.26 9.64
C THR A 122 -0.54 -5.10 10.79
N THR A 123 -1.33 -5.34 11.84
CA THR A 123 -0.94 -6.18 13.00
C THR A 123 -1.87 -7.39 13.15
N ALA A 124 -1.33 -8.55 13.48
CA ALA A 124 -2.11 -9.76 13.74
C ALA A 124 -1.33 -10.76 14.64
N PRO A 125 -2.01 -11.65 15.38
CA PRO A 125 -1.35 -12.74 16.11
C PRO A 125 -0.50 -13.61 15.18
N SER A 126 0.67 -14.05 15.65
CA SER A 126 1.54 -14.96 14.91
C SER A 126 0.83 -16.31 14.56
N PRO A 127 0.88 -16.81 13.31
CA PRO A 127 1.48 -16.20 12.11
C PRO A 127 0.48 -15.34 11.30
N LEU A 128 0.99 -14.32 10.62
CA LEU A 128 0.24 -13.56 9.61
C LEU A 128 0.60 -14.08 8.21
N THR A 129 -0.38 -14.66 7.52
CA THR A 129 -0.26 -15.10 6.13
C THR A 129 -1.02 -14.15 5.19
N ILE A 130 -0.35 -13.70 4.14
CA ILE A 130 -0.83 -12.77 3.13
C ILE A 130 -0.71 -13.46 1.76
N THR A 131 -1.79 -13.52 1.00
CA THR A 131 -1.84 -14.21 -0.30
C THR A 131 -2.30 -13.23 -1.38
N VAL A 132 -1.51 -13.08 -2.45
CA VAL A 132 -1.75 -12.12 -3.54
C VAL A 132 -1.45 -12.76 -4.90
N THR A 133 -2.37 -12.64 -5.84
CA THR A 133 -2.19 -13.01 -7.25
C THR A 133 -2.08 -11.71 -8.06
N PRO A 134 -0.88 -11.28 -8.53
CA PRO A 134 -0.72 -9.95 -9.12
C PRO A 134 -1.40 -9.75 -10.47
N GLY A 135 -1.67 -10.82 -11.23
CA GLY A 135 -2.22 -10.76 -12.60
C GLY A 135 -1.28 -10.10 -13.62
N MET A 136 -0.01 -9.95 -13.27
CA MET A 136 1.05 -9.38 -14.09
C MET A 136 2.41 -9.89 -13.64
N ILE A 137 3.37 -9.97 -14.58
CA ILE A 137 4.76 -10.36 -14.28
C ILE A 137 5.29 -9.48 -13.14
N THR A 138 5.58 -10.12 -12.02
CA THR A 138 6.05 -9.50 -10.77
C THR A 138 7.30 -10.23 -10.34
N ASN A 139 8.45 -9.58 -10.46
CA ASN A 139 9.75 -10.18 -10.12
C ASN A 139 10.44 -9.48 -8.94
N GLY A 140 9.76 -8.53 -8.29
CA GLY A 140 10.23 -7.83 -7.10
C GLY A 140 9.15 -7.77 -6.03
N LEU A 141 9.55 -8.08 -4.80
CA LEU A 141 8.79 -7.91 -3.57
C LEU A 141 9.67 -7.16 -2.57
N ALA A 142 9.11 -6.16 -1.88
CA ALA A 142 9.71 -5.59 -0.70
C ALA A 142 8.69 -5.46 0.42
N LEU A 143 9.14 -5.70 1.65
CA LEU A 143 8.40 -5.57 2.89
C LEU A 143 9.12 -4.54 3.76
N PHE A 144 8.37 -3.60 4.32
CA PHE A 144 8.92 -2.52 5.15
C PHE A 144 8.30 -2.50 6.54
N ASN A 145 9.08 -2.06 7.51
CA ASN A 145 8.69 -1.91 8.92
C ASN A 145 8.06 -3.19 9.51
N VAL A 146 8.61 -4.34 9.10
CA VAL A 146 8.30 -5.69 9.59
C VAL A 146 8.67 -5.79 11.08
N SER A 147 7.85 -6.49 11.85
CA SER A 147 8.26 -7.04 13.15
C SER A 147 7.75 -8.48 13.23
N ALA A 148 8.69 -9.41 13.16
CA ALA A 148 8.52 -10.86 13.14
C ALA A 148 9.90 -11.49 13.37
N ALA A 149 9.97 -12.74 13.85
CA ALA A 149 11.24 -13.46 13.92
C ALA A 149 11.68 -13.96 12.52
N THR A 150 10.71 -14.40 11.70
CA THR A 150 10.97 -14.89 10.34
C THR A 150 9.92 -14.42 9.33
N VAL A 151 10.37 -14.36 8.07
CA VAL A 151 9.52 -14.20 6.88
C VAL A 151 9.80 -15.36 5.94
N GLN A 152 8.75 -15.96 5.39
CA GLN A 152 8.84 -16.89 4.25
C GLN A 152 7.96 -16.39 3.10
N VAL A 153 8.50 -16.44 1.89
CA VAL A 153 7.81 -16.09 0.64
C VAL A 153 7.83 -17.32 -0.27
N THR A 154 6.64 -17.81 -0.62
CA THR A 154 6.45 -18.86 -1.62
C THR A 154 5.66 -18.32 -2.81
N MET A 155 5.83 -18.97 -3.96
CA MET A 155 5.06 -18.65 -5.17
C MET A 155 4.61 -19.94 -5.84
N ASP A 156 3.31 -20.05 -6.09
CA ASP A 156 2.66 -21.22 -6.70
C ASP A 156 1.97 -20.80 -8.01
N ASP A 157 2.37 -21.42 -9.12
CA ASP A 157 1.75 -21.24 -10.43
C ASP A 157 0.64 -22.30 -10.63
N PRO A 158 -0.56 -21.92 -11.13
CA PRO A 158 -1.68 -22.86 -11.29
C PRO A 158 -1.44 -24.00 -12.30
N THR A 159 -0.33 -24.00 -13.05
CA THR A 159 0.08 -25.06 -13.97
C THR A 159 1.35 -25.78 -13.50
N ASP A 160 2.39 -25.03 -13.13
CA ASP A 160 3.71 -25.58 -12.78
C ASP A 160 3.87 -25.91 -11.28
N GLY A 161 2.96 -25.42 -10.41
CA GLY A 161 3.01 -25.59 -8.96
C GLY A 161 4.02 -24.66 -8.28
N GLN A 162 4.66 -25.10 -7.20
CA GLN A 162 5.58 -24.25 -6.44
C GLN A 162 6.84 -23.92 -7.26
N VAL A 163 6.89 -22.69 -7.77
CA VAL A 163 7.96 -22.14 -8.62
C VAL A 163 8.99 -21.33 -7.84
N TYR A 164 8.71 -20.94 -6.58
CA TYR A 164 9.66 -20.28 -5.68
C TYR A 164 9.40 -20.62 -4.21
N ASP A 165 10.48 -20.68 -3.44
CA ASP A 165 10.49 -20.69 -1.99
C ASP A 165 11.74 -19.97 -1.49
N SER A 166 11.60 -18.93 -0.68
CA SER A 166 12.74 -18.27 -0.03
C SER A 166 13.30 -19.05 1.15
N GLY A 167 12.55 -20.03 1.67
CA GLY A 167 12.71 -20.54 3.03
C GLY A 167 12.42 -19.47 4.09
N ALA A 168 12.62 -19.85 5.36
CA ALA A 168 12.43 -18.94 6.50
C ALA A 168 13.61 -17.98 6.67
N ILE A 169 13.50 -16.79 6.05
CA ILE A 169 14.43 -15.68 6.19
C ILE A 169 14.39 -15.19 7.65
N GLN A 170 15.57 -15.10 8.28
CA GLN A 170 15.72 -14.58 9.64
C GLN A 170 15.67 -13.05 9.63
N MET A 171 14.70 -12.48 10.35
CA MET A 171 14.57 -11.02 10.51
C MET A 171 15.28 -10.51 11.78
N LEU A 172 15.89 -11.37 12.59
CA LEU A 172 16.77 -10.95 13.69
C LEU A 172 18.11 -10.44 13.16
N ASP A 173 18.49 -9.22 13.52
CA ASP A 173 19.83 -8.70 13.23
C ASP A 173 20.82 -9.09 14.31
N ASN A 174 21.88 -9.79 13.87
CA ASN A 174 22.99 -10.21 14.71
C ASN A 174 24.25 -9.36 14.46
N SER A 175 24.17 -8.28 13.67
CA SER A 175 25.34 -7.42 13.36
C SER A 175 26.00 -6.80 14.60
N ALA A 176 25.25 -6.60 15.67
CA ALA A 176 25.74 -6.13 16.97
C ALA A 176 26.58 -7.20 17.72
N VAL A 177 26.42 -8.49 17.41
CA VAL A 177 27.06 -9.60 18.13
C VAL A 177 28.47 -9.87 17.60
N ASN A 178 29.44 -9.08 18.07
CA ASN A 178 30.82 -9.11 17.57
C ASN A 178 31.79 -9.89 18.49
N ASN A 179 31.39 -10.18 19.73
CA ASN A 179 32.18 -10.98 20.66
C ASN A 179 31.31 -11.77 21.67
N TRP A 180 31.96 -12.57 22.52
CA TRP A 180 31.30 -13.44 23.52
C TRP A 180 30.44 -12.68 24.53
N TRP A 181 30.82 -11.44 24.91
CA TRP A 181 29.99 -10.61 25.78
C TRP A 181 28.72 -10.15 25.07
N ASP A 182 28.84 -9.67 23.83
CA ASP A 182 27.69 -9.21 23.03
C ASP A 182 26.65 -10.34 22.86
N PHE A 183 27.10 -11.59 22.68
CA PHE A 183 26.21 -12.76 22.57
C PHE A 183 25.30 -12.99 23.80
N PHE A 184 25.71 -12.52 24.99
CA PHE A 184 24.93 -12.65 26.22
C PHE A 184 24.27 -11.34 26.70
N PHE A 185 24.72 -10.18 26.20
CA PHE A 185 24.38 -8.87 26.78
C PHE A 185 24.07 -7.76 25.76
N ALA A 186 24.20 -7.99 24.45
CA ALA A 186 23.70 -7.04 23.45
C ALA A 186 22.16 -7.04 23.43
N PRO A 187 21.51 -5.90 23.14
CA PRO A 187 20.09 -5.89 22.84
C PRO A 187 19.82 -6.66 21.54
N TYR A 188 18.71 -7.39 21.49
CA TYR A 188 18.19 -7.91 20.23
C TYR A 188 17.81 -6.75 19.33
N LEU A 189 18.27 -6.78 18.08
CA LEU A 189 17.86 -5.87 17.03
C LEU A 189 17.03 -6.66 16.01
N GLU A 190 15.96 -6.06 15.50
CA GLU A 190 15.17 -6.60 14.39
C GLU A 190 15.55 -5.84 13.12
N LYS A 191 15.66 -6.56 12.01
CA LYS A 191 15.64 -6.00 10.66
C LYS A 191 14.20 -5.62 10.36
N ALA A 192 13.99 -4.37 9.98
CA ALA A 192 12.67 -3.86 9.67
C ALA A 192 12.30 -4.10 8.21
N ASP A 193 13.27 -4.04 7.29
CA ASP A 193 13.01 -4.10 5.85
C ASP A 193 13.66 -5.31 5.16
N LEU A 194 12.96 -5.84 4.15
CA LEU A 194 13.39 -6.98 3.32
C LEU A 194 13.04 -6.69 1.85
N ALA A 195 13.95 -7.02 0.92
CA ALA A 195 13.67 -6.99 -0.51
C ALA A 195 14.16 -8.27 -1.20
N LEU A 196 13.31 -8.84 -2.06
CA LEU A 196 13.59 -9.96 -2.95
C LEU A 196 13.40 -9.48 -4.40
N ILE A 197 14.44 -9.57 -5.22
CA ILE A 197 14.46 -9.08 -6.61
C ILE A 197 14.64 -10.20 -7.66
N ASP A 198 14.56 -11.45 -7.19
CA ASP A 198 14.85 -12.68 -7.92
C ASP A 198 13.62 -13.58 -8.14
N LEU A 199 12.42 -13.09 -7.82
CA LEU A 199 11.16 -13.82 -8.01
C LEU A 199 10.96 -14.20 -9.49
N PRO A 200 10.76 -15.49 -9.82
CA PRO A 200 10.54 -15.96 -11.18
C PRO A 200 9.36 -15.25 -11.89
N PRO A 201 9.45 -14.93 -13.19
CA PRO A 201 8.53 -14.02 -13.87
C PRO A 201 7.19 -14.67 -14.31
N TYR A 202 6.48 -15.34 -13.41
CA TYR A 202 5.17 -15.93 -13.66
C TYR A 202 4.04 -14.88 -13.43
N PRO A 203 3.17 -14.60 -14.41
CA PRO A 203 2.16 -13.55 -14.28
C PRO A 203 0.87 -13.98 -13.55
N ASP A 204 0.52 -15.26 -13.64
CA ASP A 204 -0.70 -15.86 -13.09
C ASP A 204 -0.45 -16.58 -11.75
N ALA A 205 0.80 -16.62 -11.30
CA ALA A 205 1.19 -17.25 -10.04
C ALA A 205 0.75 -16.44 -8.81
N THR A 206 0.50 -17.16 -7.73
CA THR A 206 0.06 -16.61 -6.45
C THR A 206 1.22 -16.59 -5.45
N LEU A 207 1.55 -15.40 -4.98
CA LEU A 207 2.54 -15.19 -3.92
C LEU A 207 1.87 -15.37 -2.56
N THR A 208 2.51 -16.14 -1.68
CA THR A 208 2.12 -16.27 -0.27
C THR A 208 3.29 -15.85 0.62
N ILE A 209 3.07 -14.80 1.41
CA ILE A 209 4.02 -14.22 2.35
C ILE A 209 3.55 -14.58 3.76
N THR A 210 4.41 -15.18 4.57
CA THR A 210 4.09 -15.56 5.95
C THR A 210 5.09 -14.94 6.92
N LEU A 211 4.60 -14.11 7.84
CA LEU A 211 5.34 -13.53 8.96
C LEU A 211 5.09 -14.41 10.20
N SER A 212 6.16 -14.84 10.87
CA SER A 212 6.07 -15.67 12.08
C SER A 212 6.95 -15.15 13.21
N SER A 213 6.47 -15.29 14.44
CA SER A 213 7.19 -15.06 15.69
C SER A 213 6.92 -16.21 16.68
N ASP A 214 7.87 -16.50 17.55
CA ASP A 214 7.76 -17.50 18.63
C ASP A 214 6.68 -17.14 19.68
N GLY A 215 6.20 -15.88 19.67
CA GLY A 215 5.03 -15.44 20.43
C GLY A 215 4.62 -14.00 20.14
N GLY A 216 3.39 -13.65 20.53
CA GLY A 216 2.83 -12.32 20.36
C GLY A 216 2.25 -12.05 18.96
N ASP A 217 2.01 -10.77 18.69
CA ASP A 217 1.57 -10.28 17.39
C ASP A 217 2.77 -10.02 16.46
N VAL A 218 2.58 -10.25 15.17
CA VAL A 218 3.49 -9.83 14.09
C VAL A 218 2.93 -8.60 13.38
N ALA A 219 3.80 -7.79 12.78
CA ALA A 219 3.44 -6.54 12.13
C ALA A 219 4.14 -6.35 10.78
N LEU A 220 3.48 -5.62 9.88
CA LEU A 220 4.00 -5.22 8.56
C LEU A 220 3.55 -3.79 8.24
N GLY A 221 4.47 -2.91 7.86
CA GLY A 221 4.19 -1.51 7.52
C GLY A 221 3.69 -1.31 6.09
N GLU A 222 4.46 -1.76 5.10
CA GLU A 222 4.09 -1.64 3.68
C GLU A 222 4.61 -2.87 2.90
N MET A 223 3.81 -3.39 1.97
CA MET A 223 4.22 -4.43 1.02
C MET A 223 4.16 -3.90 -0.42
N VAL A 224 5.33 -3.73 -1.03
CA VAL A 224 5.46 -3.28 -2.42
C VAL A 224 5.75 -4.48 -3.32
N LEU A 225 4.82 -4.79 -4.22
CA LEU A 225 4.98 -5.75 -5.31
C LEU A 225 5.21 -5.02 -6.63
N GLY A 226 6.11 -5.51 -7.48
CA GLY A 226 6.33 -4.87 -8.78
C GLY A 226 7.37 -5.52 -9.69
N ARG A 227 7.83 -4.70 -10.65
CA ARG A 227 8.79 -5.11 -11.69
C ARG A 227 10.15 -4.46 -11.46
N VAL A 228 11.15 -5.30 -11.19
CA VAL A 228 12.54 -4.88 -11.00
C VAL A 228 13.08 -4.29 -12.30
N GLN A 229 13.71 -3.12 -12.21
CA GLN A 229 14.44 -2.48 -13.30
C GLN A 229 15.90 -2.31 -12.85
N ASN A 230 16.84 -3.06 -13.44
CA ASN A 230 18.26 -2.79 -13.21
C ASN A 230 18.62 -1.47 -13.93
N ILE A 231 19.13 -0.51 -13.16
CA ILE A 231 19.55 0.83 -13.63
C ILE A 231 21.07 1.03 -13.57
N GLY A 232 21.83 -0.03 -13.26
CA GLY A 232 23.27 -0.01 -13.00
C GLY A 232 23.60 -0.71 -11.67
N GLU A 233 24.89 -0.79 -11.37
CA GLU A 233 25.43 -1.48 -10.19
C GLU A 233 25.84 -0.47 -9.12
N ALA A 234 25.30 -0.60 -7.90
CA ALA A 234 25.66 0.26 -6.77
C ALA A 234 27.13 0.04 -6.33
N GLN A 235 27.85 1.14 -6.09
CA GLN A 235 29.28 1.16 -5.80
C GLN A 235 29.59 1.46 -4.34
N TYR A 236 30.78 1.03 -3.90
CA TYR A 236 31.38 1.49 -2.64
C TYR A 236 31.64 3.00 -2.72
N GLY A 237 30.97 3.75 -1.85
CA GLY A 237 30.80 5.21 -1.96
C GLY A 237 29.38 5.60 -1.53
N THR A 238 28.41 4.78 -1.95
CA THR A 238 27.00 4.83 -1.52
C THR A 238 26.87 5.09 -0.02
N SER A 239 26.19 6.18 0.34
CA SER A 239 26.01 6.62 1.72
C SER A 239 24.55 6.55 2.16
N VAL A 240 24.34 6.36 3.46
CA VAL A 240 23.02 6.13 4.07
C VAL A 240 22.87 6.95 5.34
N GLY A 241 21.65 7.36 5.66
CA GLY A 241 21.33 8.15 6.84
C GLY A 241 19.84 8.40 7.01
N ILE A 242 19.49 9.41 7.80
CA ILE A 242 18.10 9.83 8.04
C ILE A 242 17.94 11.34 7.86
N ILE A 243 16.73 11.78 7.55
CA ILE A 243 16.29 13.18 7.62
C ILE A 243 15.30 13.28 8.77
N ASP A 244 15.71 13.99 9.83
CA ASP A 244 14.97 14.12 11.09
C ASP A 244 14.19 15.44 11.13
N ALA A 245 12.87 15.37 11.34
CA ALA A 245 11.99 16.54 11.42
C ALA A 245 11.81 17.10 12.86
N SER A 246 12.54 16.60 13.85
CA SER A 246 12.43 16.99 15.26
C SER A 246 12.86 18.44 15.53
N THR A 247 12.12 19.15 16.38
CA THR A 247 12.58 20.45 16.91
C THR A 247 13.51 20.21 18.09
N LYS A 248 14.67 20.87 18.09
CA LYS A 248 15.69 20.80 19.15
C LYS A 248 16.07 22.22 19.57
N GLU A 249 15.12 22.89 20.21
CA GLU A 249 15.26 24.29 20.64
C GLU A 249 15.88 24.41 22.03
N ARG A 250 16.28 25.62 22.39
CA ARG A 250 17.00 25.88 23.65
C ARG A 250 16.36 27.05 24.39
N ASP A 251 16.01 26.83 25.65
CA ASP A 251 15.37 27.85 26.48
C ASP A 251 16.35 28.97 26.88
N ILE A 252 15.80 30.03 27.47
CA ILE A 252 16.56 31.19 27.95
C ILE A 252 17.51 30.89 29.12
N PHE A 253 17.45 29.68 29.68
CA PHE A 253 18.30 29.21 30.79
C PHE A 253 19.39 28.22 30.32
N GLY A 254 19.34 27.76 29.06
CA GLY A 254 20.28 26.82 28.46
C GLY A 254 19.86 25.35 28.50
N ASN A 255 18.63 25.03 28.90
CA ASN A 255 18.06 23.69 28.75
C ASN A 255 17.62 23.46 27.30
N PHE A 256 17.57 22.22 26.84
CA PHE A 256 17.01 21.88 25.52
C PHE A 256 15.57 21.42 25.65
N GLU A 257 14.70 21.99 24.82
CA GLU A 257 13.35 21.48 24.57
C GLU A 257 13.39 20.69 23.26
N ILE A 258 13.19 19.37 23.37
CA ILE A 258 13.27 18.44 22.25
C ILE A 258 11.87 17.90 21.99
N ILE A 259 11.32 18.27 20.84
CA ILE A 259 10.05 17.75 20.32
C ILE A 259 10.42 16.78 19.20
N GLU A 260 10.48 15.50 19.55
CA GLU A 260 10.72 14.41 18.62
C GLU A 260 9.60 14.34 17.57
N ARG A 261 9.98 14.12 16.31
CA ARG A 261 9.06 13.91 15.18
C ARG A 261 9.56 12.77 14.31
N LYS A 262 8.77 12.42 13.31
CA LYS A 262 9.12 11.43 12.28
C LYS A 262 10.45 11.77 11.59
N PHE A 263 11.12 10.74 11.12
CA PHE A 263 12.27 10.82 10.23
C PHE A 263 12.00 9.98 8.99
N SER A 264 12.63 10.32 7.86
CA SER A 264 12.68 9.44 6.68
C SER A 264 14.09 8.88 6.48
N LYS A 265 14.20 7.70 5.85
CA LYS A 265 15.50 7.17 5.39
C LYS A 265 16.02 8.03 4.23
N ARG A 266 17.33 8.25 4.16
CA ARG A 266 18.02 8.82 2.98
C ARG A 266 19.13 7.87 2.53
N ALA A 267 19.22 7.67 1.22
CA ALA A 267 20.36 7.05 0.57
C ALA A 267 20.89 7.93 -0.55
N GLU A 268 22.20 7.95 -0.74
CA GLU A 268 22.86 8.59 -1.86
C GLU A 268 23.67 7.52 -2.56
N PHE A 269 23.12 6.98 -3.65
CA PHE A 269 23.68 5.85 -4.38
C PHE A 269 24.67 6.33 -5.43
N ASP A 270 25.92 5.89 -5.32
CA ASP A 270 26.86 5.92 -6.43
C ASP A 270 26.64 4.67 -7.28
N VAL A 271 26.35 4.85 -8.57
CA VAL A 271 25.91 3.80 -9.50
C VAL A 271 26.80 3.80 -10.73
N SER A 272 27.37 2.64 -11.06
CA SER A 272 28.04 2.44 -12.35
C SER A 272 27.04 1.90 -13.37
N VAL A 273 26.83 2.62 -14.47
CA VAL A 273 25.91 2.22 -15.54
C VAL A 273 26.67 2.10 -16.86
N PRO A 274 26.43 1.05 -17.68
CA PRO A 274 26.97 1.00 -19.03
C PRO A 274 26.57 2.23 -19.84
N THR A 275 27.51 2.87 -20.53
CA THR A 275 27.27 4.14 -21.25
C THR A 275 26.18 4.01 -22.33
N SER A 276 25.98 2.82 -22.89
CA SER A 276 24.86 2.48 -23.79
C SER A 276 23.48 2.54 -23.11
N SER A 277 23.42 2.29 -21.80
CA SER A 277 22.20 2.14 -21.01
C SER A 277 21.82 3.41 -20.24
N ALA A 278 22.74 4.36 -20.09
CA ALA A 278 22.52 5.65 -19.41
C ALA A 278 21.26 6.39 -19.91
N SER A 279 21.07 6.48 -21.24
CA SER A 279 19.87 7.08 -21.84
C SER A 279 18.58 6.27 -21.60
N GLY A 280 18.69 4.98 -21.26
CA GLY A 280 17.58 4.15 -20.80
C GLY A 280 17.20 4.47 -19.36
N MET A 281 18.17 4.46 -18.45
CA MET A 281 18.01 4.86 -17.05
C MET A 281 17.38 6.26 -16.94
N GLN A 282 17.89 7.24 -17.69
CA GLN A 282 17.37 8.62 -17.69
C GLN A 282 15.87 8.70 -18.05
N ARG A 283 15.37 7.82 -18.94
CA ARG A 283 13.93 7.74 -19.28
C ARG A 283 13.11 7.06 -18.18
N ILE A 284 13.64 5.99 -17.57
CA ILE A 284 12.98 5.29 -16.45
C ILE A 284 12.82 6.24 -15.27
N LEU A 285 13.89 6.95 -14.89
CA LEU A 285 13.84 7.95 -13.81
C LEU A 285 12.83 9.07 -14.16
N ALA A 286 12.88 9.64 -15.36
CA ALA A 286 11.92 10.67 -15.79
C ALA A 286 10.44 10.21 -15.79
N GLN A 287 10.18 8.91 -15.99
CA GLN A 287 8.84 8.31 -15.89
C GLN A 287 8.34 8.30 -14.44
N TYR A 288 9.16 7.83 -13.49
CA TYR A 288 8.78 7.64 -12.08
C TYR A 288 9.09 8.85 -11.16
N ARG A 289 9.45 10.01 -11.73
CA ARG A 289 9.85 11.27 -11.05
C ARG A 289 8.94 11.82 -9.94
N ALA A 290 7.73 11.29 -9.77
CA ALA A 290 6.73 11.71 -8.79
C ALA A 290 5.91 10.50 -8.31
N THR A 291 6.53 9.33 -8.26
CA THR A 291 5.91 8.07 -7.86
C THR A 291 6.86 7.36 -6.90
N PRO A 292 6.47 7.08 -5.65
CA PRO A 292 7.28 6.28 -4.73
C PRO A 292 7.59 4.91 -5.34
N VAL A 293 8.85 4.51 -5.31
CA VAL A 293 9.34 3.21 -5.74
C VAL A 293 10.33 2.67 -4.72
N VAL A 294 10.64 1.37 -4.80
CA VAL A 294 11.65 0.75 -3.95
C VAL A 294 13.01 0.82 -4.63
N TRP A 295 13.96 1.38 -3.91
CA TRP A 295 15.36 1.47 -4.28
C TRP A 295 16.13 0.41 -3.50
N VAL A 296 16.94 -0.39 -4.20
CA VAL A 296 17.75 -1.47 -3.60
C VAL A 296 19.19 -1.32 -4.08
N GLY A 297 20.10 -0.93 -3.19
CA GLY A 297 21.53 -0.98 -3.47
C GLY A 297 22.09 -2.40 -3.36
N ASN A 298 21.73 -3.10 -2.27
CA ASN A 298 22.12 -4.48 -2.01
C ASN A 298 21.11 -5.14 -1.04
N MET A 299 20.50 -6.27 -1.44
CA MET A 299 19.52 -6.99 -0.60
C MET A 299 20.06 -7.44 0.77
N GLY A 300 21.38 -7.65 0.89
CA GLY A 300 22.04 -7.99 2.15
C GLY A 300 22.32 -6.81 3.08
N LEU A 301 22.10 -5.57 2.61
CA LEU A 301 22.33 -4.33 3.36
C LEU A 301 21.03 -3.52 3.46
N GLU A 302 20.25 -3.78 4.52
CA GLU A 302 18.95 -3.16 4.78
C GLU A 302 18.94 -1.62 4.68
N ALA A 303 20.01 -0.96 5.13
CA ALA A 303 20.14 0.50 5.03
C ALA A 303 20.17 1.02 3.58
N THR A 304 20.41 0.14 2.59
CA THR A 304 20.36 0.44 1.15
C THR A 304 19.03 0.06 0.49
N ILE A 305 18.04 -0.39 1.28
CA ILE A 305 16.66 -0.63 0.87
C ILE A 305 15.84 0.57 1.34
N VAL A 306 15.24 1.31 0.41
CA VAL A 306 14.47 2.54 0.70
C VAL A 306 13.21 2.59 -0.16
N TYR A 307 12.05 2.78 0.46
CA TYR A 307 10.80 3.10 -0.23
C TYR A 307 10.60 4.62 -0.26
N GLY A 308 10.54 5.20 -1.46
CA GLY A 308 10.40 6.64 -1.62
C GLY A 308 10.73 7.15 -3.02
N PHE A 309 11.06 8.44 -3.11
CA PHE A 309 11.31 9.14 -4.37
C PHE A 309 12.79 9.55 -4.49
N TYR A 310 13.28 9.68 -5.72
CA TYR A 310 14.56 10.37 -5.90
C TYR A 310 14.34 11.88 -5.78
N ARG A 311 15.20 12.55 -5.02
CA ARG A 311 15.23 14.02 -4.90
C ARG A 311 15.94 14.63 -6.12
N ASP A 312 17.05 14.02 -6.52
CA ASP A 312 17.87 14.42 -7.67
C ASP A 312 18.70 13.22 -8.18
N PHE A 313 19.05 13.26 -9.46
CA PHE A 313 20.04 12.35 -10.04
C PHE A 313 20.92 13.09 -11.05
N GLN A 314 22.17 12.68 -11.14
CA GLN A 314 23.12 13.14 -12.17
C GLN A 314 23.79 11.95 -12.84
N ILE A 315 23.99 12.03 -14.16
CA ILE A 315 24.75 11.05 -14.93
C ILE A 315 25.98 11.76 -15.50
N ASN A 316 27.17 11.26 -15.18
CA ASN A 316 28.44 11.71 -15.70
C ASN A 316 28.99 10.70 -16.72
N PHE A 317 29.25 11.16 -17.94
CA PHE A 317 29.81 10.34 -19.01
C PHE A 317 31.34 10.22 -18.88
N SER A 318 31.80 9.75 -17.71
CA SER A 318 33.21 9.71 -17.31
C SER A 318 34.09 8.86 -18.23
N HIS A 319 33.57 7.72 -18.71
CA HIS A 319 34.30 6.79 -19.55
C HIS A 319 33.47 6.33 -20.76
N TYR A 320 34.17 5.81 -21.78
CA TYR A 320 33.55 5.35 -23.03
C TYR A 320 32.56 4.19 -22.83
N SER A 321 32.89 3.25 -21.93
CA SER A 321 32.09 2.04 -21.67
C SER A 321 31.20 2.14 -20.43
N LEU A 322 31.61 2.91 -19.42
CA LEU A 322 30.90 3.09 -18.16
C LEU A 322 30.70 4.58 -17.89
N SER A 323 29.49 4.94 -17.47
CA SER A 323 29.14 6.25 -16.96
C SER A 323 28.89 6.11 -15.45
N ASP A 324 29.32 7.10 -14.68
CA ASP A 324 29.08 7.13 -13.24
C ASP A 324 27.82 7.98 -13.02
N ALA A 325 26.94 7.55 -12.13
CA ALA A 325 25.74 8.29 -11.78
C ALA A 325 25.56 8.35 -10.27
N THR A 326 25.11 9.49 -9.76
CA THR A 326 24.72 9.63 -8.34
C THR A 326 23.22 9.87 -8.29
N ILE A 327 22.52 9.11 -7.43
CA ILE A 327 21.07 9.20 -7.24
C ILE A 327 20.80 9.44 -5.75
N THR A 328 20.28 10.61 -5.39
CA THR A 328 19.83 10.88 -4.02
C THR A 328 18.37 10.46 -3.88
N VAL A 329 18.11 9.55 -2.93
CA VAL A 329 16.79 9.01 -2.61
C VAL A 329 16.37 9.45 -1.21
N GLU A 330 15.12 9.87 -1.11
CA GLU A 330 14.45 10.28 0.14
C GLU A 330 13.24 9.36 0.35
N GLY A 331 13.18 8.76 1.54
CA GLY A 331 12.09 7.88 1.95
C GLY A 331 10.81 8.65 2.27
N LEU A 332 9.69 7.92 2.35
CA LEU A 332 8.45 8.41 2.94
C LEU A 332 8.46 8.36 4.48
#